data_AF-A0A7W9T8X3-F1
#
_entry.id   AF-A0A7W9T8X3-F1
#
_cell.length_a   1.000
_cell.length_b   1.000
_cell.length_c   1.000
_cell.angle_alpha   90.00
_cell.angle_beta   90.00
_cell.angle_gamma   90.00
#
_symmetry.space_group_name_H-M   'P 1'
#
loop_
_entity.id
_entity.type
_entity.pdbx_description
1 polymer ?
#
loop_
_entity_poly.entity_id
_entity_poly.type
_entity_poly.pdbx_seq_one_letter_code
_entity_poly.pdbx_strand_id
1 'polypeptide(L)'
;MTRLRSALVVAAAGALLAVPAAMGTASAAPVAAPVIQAPEPGCAKLSAYGQWWADIHNVCGHTISASVEVDGWDPSCIQIGPGGVGRIGLDQGDEPYYAYEC
;
A
#
# COMPACT_ATOMS: atom_id res chain seq x y z
N MET A 1 69.92 -11.23 20.28
CA MET A 1 69.19 -12.16 21.16
C MET A 1 67.81 -11.54 21.42
N THR A 2 66.75 -11.89 20.70
CA THR A 2 65.88 -13.09 20.83
C THR A 2 64.63 -12.79 21.68
N ARG A 3 63.48 -12.59 20.98
CA ARG A 3 62.10 -13.07 21.29
C ARG A 3 61.34 -12.39 22.46
N LEU A 4 60.00 -12.33 22.54
CA LEU A 4 58.87 -12.82 21.73
C LEU A 4 57.56 -12.10 22.16
N ARG A 5 56.73 -11.76 21.16
CA ARG A 5 55.27 -11.99 21.01
C ARG A 5 54.29 -11.78 22.18
N SER A 6 53.45 -10.76 21.94
CA SER A 6 51.97 -10.73 21.95
C SER A 6 51.18 -11.63 22.91
N ALA A 7 50.36 -10.95 23.69
CA ALA A 7 49.47 -11.45 24.72
C ALA A 7 48.33 -12.36 24.24
N LEU A 8 48.08 -13.39 25.06
CA LEU A 8 46.80 -13.97 25.48
C LEU A 8 45.69 -14.10 24.41
N VAL A 9 45.58 -15.30 23.84
CA VAL A 9 44.33 -15.79 23.24
C VAL A 9 43.62 -16.65 24.29
N VAL A 10 42.44 -16.21 24.70
CA VAL A 10 41.55 -16.89 25.64
C VAL A 10 40.95 -18.12 24.97
N ALA A 11 41.11 -19.27 25.60
CA ALA A 11 40.40 -20.50 25.27
C ALA A 11 39.01 -20.51 25.92
N ALA A 12 37.98 -20.85 25.16
CA ALA A 12 36.77 -21.45 25.72
C ALA A 12 36.07 -22.30 24.64
N ALA A 13 36.29 -23.61 24.74
CA ALA A 13 35.51 -24.62 24.05
C ALA A 13 34.08 -24.59 24.58
N GLY A 14 33.12 -24.26 23.72
CA GLY A 14 31.69 -24.34 24.00
C GLY A 14 31.08 -25.48 23.19
N ALA A 15 30.47 -26.42 23.89
CA ALA A 15 30.02 -27.72 23.41
C ALA A 15 28.99 -27.67 22.26
N LEU A 16 29.22 -28.52 21.26
CA LEU A 16 28.25 -28.87 20.22
C LEU A 16 27.18 -29.79 20.84
N LEU A 17 26.06 -29.21 21.27
CA LEU A 17 24.84 -29.96 21.55
C LEU A 17 23.95 -29.91 20.31
N ALA A 18 24.05 -30.95 19.50
CA ALA A 18 23.11 -31.26 18.43
C ALA A 18 21.75 -31.66 19.04
N VAL A 19 20.70 -30.92 18.69
CA VAL A 19 19.30 -31.27 18.99
C VAL A 19 18.50 -31.01 17.70
N PRO A 20 17.63 -31.94 17.26
CA PRO A 20 17.17 -32.00 15.88
C PRO A 20 16.19 -30.88 15.54
N ALA A 21 16.38 -30.30 14.35
CA ALA A 21 15.50 -29.33 13.74
C ALA A 21 14.13 -29.95 13.45
N ALA A 22 13.14 -29.63 14.29
CA ALA A 22 11.76 -29.94 14.04
C ALA A 22 10.97 -28.64 13.87
N MET A 23 10.45 -28.49 12.64
CA MET A 23 9.22 -27.80 12.27
C MET A 23 9.25 -26.28 12.02
N GLY A 24 8.73 -25.93 10.85
CA GLY A 24 8.16 -24.62 10.55
C GLY A 24 8.75 -23.98 9.31
N THR A 25 8.34 -24.40 8.11
CA THR A 25 8.39 -23.50 6.95
C THR A 25 7.44 -22.34 7.23
N ALA A 26 7.94 -21.28 7.86
CA ALA A 26 7.23 -20.02 7.94
C ALA A 26 7.18 -19.43 6.52
N SER A 27 6.18 -19.85 5.74
CA SER A 27 5.76 -19.09 4.57
C SER A 27 5.16 -17.80 5.12
N ALA A 28 5.93 -16.73 5.11
CA ALA A 28 5.39 -15.40 5.26
C ALA A 28 4.46 -15.18 4.07
N ALA A 29 3.16 -15.37 4.27
CA ALA A 29 2.16 -14.86 3.35
C ALA A 29 2.45 -13.37 3.15
N PRO A 30 2.36 -12.83 1.92
CA PRO A 30 2.49 -11.39 1.72
C PRO A 30 1.46 -10.73 2.63
N VAL A 31 1.96 -9.97 3.60
CA VAL A 31 1.12 -9.09 4.40
C VAL A 31 0.65 -8.06 3.41
N ALA A 32 -0.58 -8.22 2.90
CA ALA A 32 -1.26 -7.13 2.24
C ALA A 32 -1.21 -5.98 3.24
N ALA A 33 -0.39 -4.96 2.93
CA ALA A 33 -0.38 -3.74 3.70
C ALA A 33 -1.85 -3.32 3.83
N PRO A 34 -2.33 -2.96 5.03
CA PRO A 34 -3.64 -2.34 5.12
C PRO A 34 -3.59 -1.13 4.21
N VAL A 35 -4.39 -1.13 3.14
CA VAL A 35 -4.60 0.05 2.33
C VAL A 35 -5.18 1.06 3.31
N ILE A 36 -4.35 1.99 3.75
CA ILE A 36 -4.79 3.12 4.55
C ILE A 36 -5.55 4.01 3.57
N GLN A 37 -6.78 3.62 3.22
CA GLN A 37 -7.71 4.52 2.58
C GLN A 37 -8.06 5.53 3.66
N ALA A 38 -7.39 6.68 3.64
CA ALA A 38 -7.76 7.80 4.46
C ALA A 38 -9.28 8.04 4.24
N PRO A 39 -10.09 8.14 5.29
CA PRO A 39 -11.50 8.43 5.13
C PRO A 39 -11.64 9.78 4.43
N GLU A 40 -12.09 9.74 3.18
CA GLU A 40 -12.17 10.92 2.33
C GLU A 40 -13.23 11.88 2.89
N PRO A 41 -12.83 13.10 3.31
CA PRO A 41 -13.79 14.11 3.69
C PRO A 41 -14.53 14.57 2.42
N GLY A 42 -15.77 14.10 2.25
CA GLY A 42 -16.59 14.47 1.10
C GLY A 42 -17.64 13.43 0.70
N CYS A 43 -18.47 13.86 -0.25
CA CYS A 43 -19.56 13.13 -0.90
C CYS A 43 -19.08 12.19 -2.02
N ALA A 44 -17.86 12.37 -2.53
CA ALA A 44 -17.27 11.48 -3.50
C ALA A 44 -16.78 10.19 -2.82
N LYS A 45 -17.03 9.05 -3.48
CA LYS A 45 -16.55 7.73 -3.06
C LYS A 45 -16.09 6.95 -4.27
N LEU A 46 -14.87 6.41 -4.22
CA LEU A 46 -14.40 5.48 -5.23
C LEU A 46 -15.24 4.19 -5.15
N SER A 47 -16.01 3.90 -6.20
CA SER A 47 -16.96 2.78 -6.23
C SER A 47 -16.34 1.54 -6.85
N ALA A 48 -15.66 1.69 -7.98
CA ALA A 48 -15.01 0.60 -8.70
C ALA A 48 -13.92 1.18 -9.60
N TYR A 49 -12.94 0.37 -9.97
CA TYR A 49 -11.92 0.78 -10.92
C TYR A 49 -11.41 -0.43 -11.71
N GLY A 50 -10.76 -0.15 -12.82
CA GLY A 50 -10.15 -1.16 -13.67
C GLY A 50 -9.16 -0.54 -14.63
N GLN A 51 -8.67 -1.34 -15.56
CA GLN A 51 -7.72 -0.85 -16.56
C GLN A 51 -8.38 0.30 -17.33
N TRP A 52 -7.76 1.49 -17.28
CA TRP A 52 -8.17 2.71 -17.98
C TRP A 52 -9.41 3.44 -17.44
N TRP A 53 -9.94 3.08 -16.26
CA TRP A 53 -11.13 3.76 -15.74
C TRP A 53 -11.29 3.67 -14.21
N ALA A 54 -12.00 4.64 -13.65
CA ALA A 54 -12.52 4.61 -12.28
C ALA A 54 -13.95 5.17 -12.22
N ASP A 55 -14.78 4.56 -11.38
CA ASP A 55 -16.14 4.99 -11.08
C ASP A 55 -16.18 5.69 -9.72
N ILE A 56 -16.74 6.90 -9.71
CA ILE A 56 -16.95 7.72 -8.54
C ILE A 56 -18.44 7.79 -8.25
N HIS A 57 -18.85 7.41 -7.05
CA HIS A 57 -20.22 7.53 -6.58
C HIS A 57 -20.41 8.81 -5.76
N ASN A 58 -21.43 9.59 -6.09
CA ASN A 58 -21.87 10.72 -5.30
C ASN A 58 -22.90 10.27 -4.27
N VAL A 59 -22.51 10.21 -2.99
CA VAL A 59 -23.42 9.81 -1.90
C VAL A 59 -24.33 10.94 -1.42
N CYS A 60 -24.15 12.16 -1.93
CA CYS A 60 -24.90 13.33 -1.51
C CYS A 60 -26.13 13.61 -2.37
N GLY A 61 -27.05 14.38 -1.79
CA GLY A 61 -28.32 14.79 -2.42
C GLY A 61 -28.20 15.99 -3.36
N HIS A 62 -26.99 16.41 -3.73
CA HIS A 62 -26.73 17.51 -4.67
C HIS A 62 -25.65 17.11 -5.68
N THR A 63 -25.58 17.80 -6.82
CA THR A 63 -24.51 17.59 -7.81
C THR A 63 -23.16 18.01 -7.24
N ILE A 64 -22.16 17.16 -7.38
CA ILE A 64 -20.77 17.42 -6.97
C ILE A 64 -19.85 17.52 -8.19
N SER A 65 -18.68 18.13 -8.00
CA SER A 65 -17.52 18.01 -8.89
C SER A 65 -16.53 17.05 -8.22
N ALA A 66 -16.09 16.00 -8.91
CA ALA A 66 -15.24 14.99 -8.29
C ALA A 66 -14.16 14.45 -9.23
N SER A 67 -13.05 13.99 -8.64
CA SER A 67 -11.97 13.28 -9.32
C SER A 67 -11.41 12.17 -8.42
N VAL A 68 -10.34 11.51 -8.85
CA VAL A 68 -9.62 10.47 -8.10
C VAL A 68 -8.16 10.84 -7.94
N GLU A 69 -7.56 10.54 -6.79
CA GLU A 69 -6.11 10.64 -6.66
C GLU A 69 -5.47 9.43 -7.33
N VAL A 70 -4.55 9.69 -8.25
CA VAL A 70 -3.70 8.71 -8.91
C VAL A 70 -2.24 9.09 -8.61
N ASP A 71 -1.32 8.12 -8.52
CA ASP A 71 0.10 8.32 -8.16
C ASP A 71 0.75 9.65 -8.59
N GLY A 72 0.63 10.68 -7.75
CA GLY A 72 1.22 12.01 -7.95
C GLY A 72 0.56 12.90 -9.00
N TRP A 73 -0.64 12.58 -9.49
CA TRP A 73 -1.42 13.41 -10.42
C TRP A 73 -2.93 13.23 -10.26
N ASP A 74 -3.64 14.31 -10.55
CA ASP A 74 -5.08 14.43 -10.45
C ASP A 74 -5.75 14.56 -11.82
N PRO A 75 -6.53 13.55 -12.26
CA PRO A 75 -7.38 13.64 -13.44
C PRO A 75 -8.36 14.82 -13.36
N SER A 76 -8.88 15.23 -14.52
CA SER A 76 -9.85 16.33 -14.58
C SER A 76 -11.16 16.01 -13.87
N CYS A 77 -11.66 16.95 -13.08
CA CYS A 77 -12.90 16.77 -12.33
C CYS A 77 -14.13 16.65 -13.25
N ILE A 78 -15.05 15.78 -12.87
CA ILE A 78 -16.31 15.53 -13.56
C ILE A 78 -17.50 15.90 -12.68
N GLN A 79 -18.59 16.35 -13.31
CA GLN A 79 -19.85 16.60 -12.60
C GLN A 79 -20.63 15.31 -12.42
N ILE A 80 -21.06 15.04 -11.19
CA ILE A 80 -21.84 13.85 -10.85
C ILE A 80 -23.12 14.29 -10.15
N GLY A 81 -24.27 13.98 -10.76
CA GLY A 81 -25.58 14.26 -10.18
C GLY A 81 -25.81 13.55 -8.84
N PRO A 82 -26.84 13.96 -8.08
CA PRO A 82 -27.13 13.38 -6.76
C PRO A 82 -27.37 11.88 -6.84
N GLY A 83 -26.72 11.09 -5.98
CA GLY A 83 -26.79 9.62 -6.01
C GLY A 83 -26.19 8.97 -7.25
N GLY A 84 -25.57 9.75 -8.14
CA GLY A 84 -25.06 9.28 -9.43
C GLY A 84 -23.74 8.56 -9.32
N VAL A 85 -23.35 7.93 -10.43
CA VAL A 85 -22.00 7.40 -10.65
C VAL A 85 -21.42 8.07 -11.89
N GLY A 86 -20.26 8.68 -11.75
CA GLY A 86 -19.48 9.25 -12.84
C GLY A 86 -18.26 8.38 -13.11
N ARG A 87 -17.96 8.14 -14.39
CA ARG A 87 -16.75 7.43 -14.81
C ARG A 87 -15.71 8.41 -15.32
N ILE A 88 -14.49 8.28 -14.82
CA ILE A 88 -13.31 8.98 -15.32
C ILE A 88 -12.41 8.02 -16.08
N GLY A 89 -11.79 8.52 -17.15
CA GLY A 89 -10.77 7.79 -17.89
C GLY A 89 -9.41 7.93 -17.21
N LEU A 90 -8.66 6.84 -17.19
CA LEU A 90 -7.30 6.76 -16.64
C LEU A 90 -6.34 6.25 -17.72
N ASP A 91 -5.05 6.46 -17.53
CA ASP A 91 -3.98 5.96 -18.40
C ASP A 91 -3.45 4.58 -17.93
N GLN A 92 -2.45 4.06 -18.65
CA GLN A 92 -1.93 2.72 -18.38
C GLN A 92 -1.11 2.73 -17.09
N GLY A 93 -1.49 1.87 -16.15
CA GLY A 93 -0.76 1.73 -14.90
C GLY A 93 -1.19 2.74 -13.84
N ASP A 94 -2.15 3.61 -14.15
CA ASP A 94 -2.83 4.45 -13.17
C ASP A 94 -3.67 3.58 -12.22
N GLU A 95 -3.39 3.69 -10.93
CA GLU A 95 -4.16 3.03 -9.88
C GLU A 95 -4.80 4.10 -8.97
N PRO A 96 -6.14 4.26 -8.99
CA PRO A 96 -6.81 5.27 -8.19
C PRO A 96 -6.89 4.81 -6.72
N TYR A 97 -6.51 5.70 -5.80
CA TYR A 97 -6.51 5.38 -4.37
C TYR A 97 -7.82 5.71 -3.68
N TYR A 98 -8.37 6.88 -4.02
CA TYR A 98 -9.51 7.50 -3.36
C TYR A 98 -10.17 8.52 -4.30
N ALA A 99 -11.48 8.79 -4.14
CA ALA A 99 -12.21 9.80 -4.91
C ALA A 99 -12.65 11.01 -4.08
N TYR A 100 -12.16 12.19 -4.45
CA TYR A 100 -12.38 13.43 -3.70
C TYR A 100 -13.27 14.41 -4.47
N GLU A 101 -13.79 15.40 -3.74
CA GLU A 101 -14.50 16.53 -4.35
C GLU A 101 -13.52 17.63 -4.73
N CYS A 102 -13.69 18.14 -5.95
CA CYS A 102 -13.10 19.38 -6.42
C CYS A 102 -14.08 20.54 -6.15
#